data_AF-A0A3G3GJA7-F1
#
_entry.id   AF-A0A3G3GJA7-F1
#
_cell.length_a   1.000
_cell.length_b   1.000
_cell.length_c   1.000
_cell.angle_alpha   90.00
_cell.angle_beta   90.00
_cell.angle_gamma   90.00
#
_symmetry.space_group_name_H-M   'P 1'
#
loop_
_entity.id
_entity.type
_entity.pdbx_description
1 polymer ?
#
loop_
_entity_poly.entity_id
_entity_poly.type
_entity_poly.pdbx_seq_one_letter_code
_entity_poly.pdbx_strand_id
1 'polypeptide(L)'
;MEGQNTAATATDEKDKKIVELSQELEAKDKIIASLEAEITQLKSEKGAAPKAPTVKVAKKTYMVSIPRFNFKGKVYTSADVVNDQKLADELVKEDSGVLVEVTN
;
A
#
# COMPACT_ATOMS: atom_id res chain seq x y z
N MET A 1 -35.41 56.88 -17.34
CA MET A 1 -35.49 55.90 -16.22
C MET A 1 -34.83 54.61 -16.71
N GLU A 2 -33.51 54.44 -16.59
CA GLU A 2 -32.84 53.22 -17.10
C GLU A 2 -31.72 52.66 -16.19
N GLY A 3 -31.50 53.25 -15.00
CA GLY A 3 -30.37 52.86 -14.14
C GLY A 3 -30.66 51.78 -13.09
N GLN A 4 -31.90 51.32 -12.93
CA GLN A 4 -32.29 50.45 -11.80
C GLN A 4 -32.41 48.96 -12.13
N ASN A 5 -32.42 48.57 -13.41
CA ASN A 5 -32.70 47.18 -13.79
C ASN A 5 -31.45 46.30 -13.97
N THR A 6 -30.26 46.89 -14.17
CA THR A 6 -29.01 46.14 -14.44
C THR A 6 -28.25 45.73 -13.17
N ALA A 7 -28.41 46.48 -12.08
CA ALA A 7 -27.78 46.15 -10.79
C ALA A 7 -28.47 44.98 -10.09
N ALA A 8 -29.80 44.87 -10.23
CA ALA A 8 -30.58 43.76 -9.68
C ALA A 8 -30.20 42.44 -10.36
N THR A 9 -30.15 42.41 -11.70
CA THR A 9 -29.79 41.20 -12.46
C THR A 9 -28.35 40.75 -12.21
N ALA A 10 -27.40 41.68 -12.08
CA ALA A 10 -26.01 41.35 -11.76
C ALA A 10 -25.82 40.83 -10.32
N THR A 11 -26.73 41.17 -9.41
CA THR A 11 -26.74 40.66 -8.03
C THR A 11 -27.32 39.25 -8.01
N ASP A 12 -28.43 39.03 -8.72
CA ASP A 12 -29.06 37.70 -8.87
C ASP A 12 -28.14 36.66 -9.53
N GLU A 13 -27.34 37.07 -10.52
CA GLU A 13 -26.35 36.19 -11.15
C GLU A 13 -25.21 35.80 -10.21
N LYS A 14 -24.74 36.74 -9.37
CA LYS A 14 -23.71 36.47 -8.37
C LYS A 14 -24.25 35.56 -7.26
N ASP A 15 -25.47 35.78 -6.81
CA ASP A 15 -26.10 34.96 -5.77
C ASP A 15 -26.31 33.52 -6.27
N LYS A 16 -26.77 33.35 -7.52
CA LYS A 16 -26.81 32.03 -8.16
C LYS A 16 -25.44 31.37 -8.21
N LYS A 17 -24.40 32.13 -8.57
CA LYS A 17 -23.05 31.57 -8.67
C LYS A 17 -22.47 31.19 -7.31
N ILE A 18 -22.77 31.96 -6.27
CA ILE A 18 -22.39 31.63 -4.89
C ILE A 18 -23.05 30.32 -4.47
N VAL A 19 -24.35 30.15 -4.73
CA VAL A 19 -25.07 28.91 -4.39
C VAL A 19 -24.49 27.70 -5.14
N GLU A 20 -24.22 27.83 -6.44
CA GLU A 20 -23.59 26.77 -7.24
C GLU A 20 -22.21 26.38 -6.69
N LEU A 21 -21.36 27.37 -6.40
CA LEU A 21 -20.01 27.13 -5.88
C LEU A 21 -20.03 26.52 -4.48
N SER A 22 -20.98 26.93 -3.62
CA SER A 22 -21.17 26.32 -2.31
C SER A 22 -21.59 24.85 -2.41
N GLN A 23 -22.51 24.52 -3.33
CA GLN A 23 -22.91 23.14 -3.57
C GLN A 23 -21.77 22.29 -4.13
N GLU A 24 -20.95 22.86 -5.02
CA GLU A 24 -19.78 22.19 -5.57
C GLU A 24 -18.71 21.93 -4.49
N LEU A 25 -18.50 22.88 -3.59
CA LEU A 25 -17.61 22.73 -2.44
C LEU A 25 -18.08 21.60 -1.51
N GLU A 26 -19.37 21.60 -1.13
CA GLU A 26 -19.92 20.52 -0.30
C GLU A 26 -19.80 19.14 -0.95
N ALA A 27 -19.98 19.06 -2.26
CA ALA A 27 -19.78 17.81 -3.01
C ALA A 27 -18.32 17.36 -2.97
N LYS A 28 -17.38 18.29 -3.15
CA LYS A 28 -15.94 18.00 -3.08
C LYS A 28 -15.49 17.58 -1.70
N ASP A 29 -15.99 18.23 -0.64
CA ASP A 29 -15.68 17.87 0.75
C ASP A 29 -16.13 16.44 1.08
N LYS A 30 -17.31 16.03 0.59
CA LYS A 30 -17.79 14.64 0.74
C LYS A 30 -16.89 13.64 0.01
N ILE A 31 -16.40 13.98 -1.18
CA ILE A 31 -15.47 13.13 -1.94
C ILE A 31 -14.14 13.02 -1.20
N ILE A 32 -13.60 14.12 -0.69
CA ILE A 32 -12.35 14.13 0.10
C ILE A 32 -12.50 13.23 1.33
N ALA A 33 -13.58 13.41 2.10
CA ALA A 33 -13.85 12.59 3.28
C ALA A 33 -13.96 11.09 2.93
N SER A 34 -14.60 10.76 1.80
CA SER A 34 -14.69 9.37 1.32
C SER A 34 -13.34 8.79 0.94
N LEU A 35 -12.49 9.56 0.25
CA LEU A 35 -11.15 9.13 -0.15
C LEU A 35 -10.22 8.98 1.05
N GLU A 36 -10.31 9.88 2.04
CA GLU A 36 -9.56 9.77 3.29
C GLU A 36 -9.94 8.53 4.09
N ALA A 37 -11.24 8.20 4.13
CA ALA A 37 -11.72 6.96 4.75
C ALA A 37 -11.18 5.73 4.02
N GLU A 38 -11.21 5.70 2.69
CA GLU A 38 -10.65 4.62 1.87
C GLU A 38 -9.14 4.46 2.07
N ILE A 39 -8.39 5.58 2.10
CA ILE A 39 -6.94 5.56 2.40
C ILE A 39 -6.68 4.99 3.79
N THR A 40 -7.49 5.37 4.79
CA THR A 40 -7.35 4.88 6.16
C THR A 40 -7.65 3.38 6.25
N GLN A 41 -8.69 2.93 5.56
CA GLN A 41 -9.02 1.51 5.44
C GLN A 41 -7.90 0.74 4.75
N LEU A 42 -7.42 1.19 3.59
CA LEU A 42 -6.32 0.54 2.86
C LEU A 42 -5.01 0.52 3.66
N LYS A 43 -4.73 1.54 4.48
CA LYS A 43 -3.59 1.54 5.41
C LYS A 43 -3.76 0.54 6.55
N SER A 44 -5.00 0.36 7.02
CA SER A 44 -5.34 -0.57 8.09
C SER A 44 -5.36 -2.02 7.58
N GLU A 45 -5.80 -2.24 6.34
CA GLU A 45 -5.75 -3.52 5.61
C GLU A 45 -4.34 -3.86 5.12
N LYS A 46 -3.48 -2.84 4.89
CA LYS A 46 -2.02 -3.01 4.86
C LYS A 46 -1.41 -3.36 6.22
N GLY A 47 -2.23 -3.70 7.22
CA GLY A 47 -1.81 -4.42 8.41
C GLY A 47 -0.90 -5.58 8.01
N ALA A 48 0.38 -5.40 8.30
CA ALA A 48 1.53 -6.24 7.97
C ALA A 48 1.24 -7.33 6.93
N ALA A 49 1.61 -7.08 5.66
CA ALA A 49 1.81 -8.18 4.71
C ALA A 49 2.52 -9.33 5.46
N PRO A 50 2.03 -10.59 5.38
CA PRO A 50 2.53 -11.67 6.21
C PRO A 50 4.05 -11.67 6.10
N LYS A 51 4.72 -11.40 7.23
CA LYS A 51 6.17 -11.24 7.23
C LYS A 51 6.75 -12.48 6.59
N ALA A 52 7.52 -12.28 5.51
CA ALA A 52 8.17 -13.38 4.85
C ALA A 52 8.95 -14.18 5.92
N PRO A 53 8.83 -15.52 5.92
CA PRO A 53 9.44 -16.33 6.96
C PRO A 53 10.94 -16.09 7.01
N THR A 54 11.49 -16.10 8.22
CA THR A 54 12.91 -15.92 8.45
C THR A 54 13.53 -17.19 9.05
N VAL A 55 14.80 -17.42 8.74
CA VAL A 55 15.60 -18.52 9.29
C VAL A 55 16.94 -17.98 9.77
N LYS A 56 17.49 -18.56 10.83
CA LYS A 56 18.83 -18.23 11.30
C LYS A 56 19.82 -19.23 10.72
N VAL A 57 20.86 -18.74 10.07
CA VAL A 57 21.99 -19.55 9.60
C VAL A 57 23.24 -18.98 10.23
N ALA A 58 23.91 -19.81 11.03
CA ALA A 58 24.99 -19.39 11.92
C ALA A 58 24.59 -18.22 12.85
N LYS A 59 25.12 -17.01 12.64
CA LYS A 59 24.86 -15.81 13.43
C LYS A 59 23.99 -14.76 12.71
N LYS A 60 23.57 -15.07 11.48
CA LYS A 60 22.84 -14.13 10.61
C LYS A 60 21.38 -14.58 10.48
N THR A 61 20.49 -13.60 10.31
CA THR A 61 19.07 -13.85 10.05
C THR A 61 18.82 -13.60 8.57
N TYR A 62 18.16 -14.55 7.92
CA TYR A 62 17.81 -14.44 6.51
C TYR A 62 16.30 -14.49 6.33
N MET A 63 15.80 -13.70 5.40
CA MET A 63 14.43 -13.75 4.91
C MET A 63 14.36 -14.68 3.71
N VAL A 64 13.37 -15.58 3.67
CA VAL A 64 13.09 -16.39 2.49
C VAL A 64 12.37 -15.50 1.46
N SER A 65 13.08 -15.09 0.42
CA SER A 65 12.58 -14.16 -0.60
C SER A 65 11.70 -14.84 -1.65
N ILE A 66 11.90 -16.14 -1.87
CA ILE A 66 11.22 -16.92 -2.89
C ILE A 66 10.33 -18.00 -2.23
N PRO A 67 8.98 -17.90 -2.32
CA PRO A 67 8.07 -18.83 -1.64
C PRO A 67 8.17 -20.29 -2.09
N ARG A 68 8.55 -20.52 -3.35
CA ARG A 68 8.69 -21.85 -3.95
C ARG A 68 9.75 -21.82 -5.04
N PHE A 69 10.71 -22.73 -4.99
CA PHE A 69 11.86 -22.75 -5.89
C PHE A 69 12.33 -24.19 -6.17
N ASN A 70 13.12 -24.38 -7.22
CA ASN A 70 13.81 -25.64 -7.47
C ASN A 70 15.26 -25.52 -6.99
N PHE A 71 15.74 -26.50 -6.22
CA PHE A 71 17.12 -26.61 -5.80
C PHE A 71 17.56 -28.06 -5.95
N LYS A 72 18.67 -28.29 -6.65
CA LYS A 72 19.22 -29.62 -6.93
C LYS A 72 18.19 -30.60 -7.51
N GLY A 73 17.30 -30.12 -8.38
CA GLY A 73 16.28 -30.94 -9.05
C GLY A 73 15.03 -31.22 -8.22
N LYS A 74 14.96 -30.76 -6.96
CA LYS A 74 13.78 -30.89 -6.09
C LYS A 74 13.11 -29.54 -5.85
N VAL A 75 11.79 -29.54 -5.76
CA VAL A 75 11.00 -28.35 -5.45
C VAL A 75 10.86 -28.20 -3.94
N TYR A 76 11.18 -27.02 -3.43
CA TYR A 76 11.09 -26.64 -2.03
C TYR A 76 10.19 -25.41 -1.86
N THR A 77 9.63 -25.28 -0.66
CA THR A 77 8.82 -24.14 -0.22
C THR A 77 9.55 -23.37 0.87
N SER A 78 9.08 -22.15 1.14
CA SER A 78 9.57 -21.38 2.28
C SER A 78 9.40 -22.08 3.62
N ALA A 79 8.37 -22.91 3.79
CA ALA A 79 8.18 -23.74 4.98
C ALA A 79 9.27 -24.81 5.10
N ASP A 80 9.68 -25.43 3.99
CA ASP A 80 10.77 -26.42 4.00
C ASP A 80 12.09 -25.78 4.46
N VAL A 81 12.37 -24.55 3.99
CA VAL A 81 13.59 -23.82 4.37
C VAL A 81 13.63 -23.48 5.87
N VAL A 82 12.49 -23.12 6.46
CA VAL A 82 12.41 -22.83 7.91
C VAL A 82 12.54 -24.10 8.75
N ASN A 83 12.04 -25.23 8.25
CA ASN A 83 12.01 -26.50 9.00
C ASN A 83 13.26 -27.37 8.77
N ASP A 84 14.07 -27.10 7.75
CA ASP A 84 15.29 -27.85 7.43
C ASP A 84 16.52 -26.94 7.47
N GLN A 85 17.24 -27.00 8.60
CA GLN A 85 18.46 -26.22 8.81
C GLN A 85 19.55 -26.58 7.79
N LYS A 86 19.65 -27.84 7.37
CA LYS A 86 20.67 -28.24 6.38
C LYS A 86 20.39 -27.62 5.02
N LEU A 87 19.11 -27.59 4.63
CA LEU A 87 18.69 -26.89 3.42
C LEU A 87 19.02 -25.39 3.51
N ALA A 88 18.72 -24.73 4.62
CA ALA A 88 19.04 -23.32 4.80
C ALA A 88 20.55 -23.05 4.73
N ASP A 89 21.36 -23.90 5.39
CA ASP A 89 22.82 -23.80 5.36
C ASP A 89 23.38 -24.00 3.94
N GLU A 90 22.85 -24.96 3.18
CA GLU A 90 23.22 -25.18 1.78
C GLU A 90 22.83 -23.99 0.89
N LEU A 91 21.65 -23.42 1.07
CA LEU A 91 21.18 -22.28 0.27
C LEU A 91 22.03 -21.03 0.48
N VAL A 92 22.54 -20.81 1.70
CA VAL A 92 23.50 -19.74 2.00
C VAL A 92 24.88 -20.08 1.42
N LYS A 93 25.34 -21.33 1.59
CA LYS A 93 26.66 -21.77 1.09
C LYS A 93 26.79 -21.66 -0.43
N GLU A 94 25.74 -21.99 -1.16
CA GLU A 94 25.69 -21.99 -2.63
C GLU A 94 25.27 -20.63 -3.21
N ASP A 95 25.08 -19.59 -2.37
CA ASP A 95 24.62 -18.26 -2.77
C ASP A 95 23.38 -18.28 -3.70
N SER A 96 22.39 -19.10 -3.32
CA SER A 96 21.23 -19.43 -4.18
C SER A 96 20.30 -18.26 -4.52
N GLY A 97 20.43 -17.12 -3.84
CA GLY A 97 19.53 -15.97 -3.94
C GLY A 97 18.14 -16.16 -3.29
N VAL A 98 17.83 -17.35 -2.77
CA VAL A 98 16.56 -17.68 -2.07
C VAL A 98 16.50 -17.04 -0.68
N LEU A 99 17.67 -16.86 -0.05
CA LEU A 99 17.84 -16.31 1.29
C LEU A 99 18.50 -14.93 1.20
N VAL A 100 17.84 -13.91 1.71
CA VAL A 100 18.36 -12.53 1.75
C VAL A 100 18.66 -12.18 3.20
N GLU A 101 19.90 -11.78 3.47
CA GLU A 101 20.31 -11.37 4.82
C GLU A 101 19.50 -10.16 5.26
N VAL A 102 18.91 -10.24 6.46
CA VAL A 102 18.23 -9.12 7.10
C VAL A 102 19.29 -8.33 7.85
N THR A 103 19.79 -7.26 7.24
CA THR A 103 20.59 -6.25 7.92
C THR A 103 19.66 -5.37 8.76
N ASN A 104 19.81 -5.45 10.09
CA ASN A 104 19.27 -4.46 11.01
C ASN A 104 20.16 -3.21 11.02
#